data_AF-A0A7K9D2Z9-F1
#
_entry.id   AF-A0A7K9D2Z9-F1
#
_cell.length_a   1.000
_cell.length_b   1.000
_cell.length_c   1.000
_cell.angle_alpha   90.00
_cell.angle_beta   90.00
_cell.angle_gamma   90.00
#
_symmetry.space_group_name_H-M   'P 1'
#
loop_
_entity.id
_entity.type
_entity.pdbx_description
1 polymer ?
#
loop_
_entity_poly.entity_id
_entity_poly.type
_entity_poly.pdbx_seq_one_letter_code
_entity_poly.pdbx_strand_id
1 'polypeptide(L)'
;LSDGERGFTYFQMASCGQDNKIKLWLILLTDFLGVELKYKCTLNGHSAPVLACAFSYDGQMLVSGFIITNIILQSTGNTLHTLSQHTRYVTTCAFAPCRPLLATGSMDKTVNIWQFDLKQPCAGNTVENEFKVAVEDWSEDDVSAWLCAEDLADFIGLFKKNNIDGKELLNLTKESLTNELKIESLGLRSKVLQKIQELRMKMISGPVTIPDEFLCPITRELMEDPVIAADGYSYEREAMENWISTKRRSSPMTNLPLPSLMLTPNRTLKMTISRWLETQQK
;
A
#
# COMPACT_ATOMS: atom_id res chain seq x y z
N LEU A 1 -8.91 -31.75 18.31
CA LEU A 1 -7.85 -30.87 17.77
C LEU A 1 -8.42 -30.15 16.55
N SER A 2 -9.14 -29.06 16.79
CA SER A 2 -9.54 -28.04 15.80
C SER A 2 -10.50 -27.11 16.53
N ASP A 3 -10.03 -25.95 16.98
CA ASP A 3 -10.93 -24.86 17.34
C ASP A 3 -10.51 -23.64 16.53
N GLY A 4 -11.47 -23.08 15.81
CA GLY A 4 -11.25 -22.06 14.78
C GLY A 4 -11.00 -20.70 15.41
N GLU A 5 -9.87 -20.09 15.07
CA GLU A 5 -9.63 -18.68 15.32
C GLU A 5 -10.59 -17.84 14.48
N ARG A 6 -11.70 -17.43 15.10
CA ARG A 6 -12.53 -16.32 14.60
C ARG A 6 -11.72 -15.04 14.79
N GLY A 7 -11.21 -14.50 13.69
CA GLY A 7 -10.30 -13.36 13.69
C GLY A 7 -11.00 -12.07 14.10
N PHE A 8 -10.62 -11.51 15.25
CA PHE A 8 -11.05 -10.16 15.64
C PHE A 8 -10.52 -9.13 14.64
N THR A 9 -11.39 -8.30 14.07
CA THR A 9 -10.98 -7.16 13.25
C THR A 9 -10.93 -5.89 14.09
N TYR A 10 -9.81 -5.18 14.03
CA TYR A 10 -9.63 -3.90 14.73
C TYR A 10 -9.59 -2.75 13.73
N PHE A 11 -10.32 -1.68 14.04
CA PHE A 11 -10.27 -0.42 13.30
C PHE A 11 -9.88 0.71 14.25
N GLN A 12 -9.23 1.73 13.70
CA GLN A 12 -8.94 2.95 14.43
C GLN A 12 -9.86 4.07 13.98
N MET A 13 -10.38 4.81 14.94
CA MET A 13 -11.24 5.96 14.69
C MET A 13 -10.69 7.17 15.42
N ALA A 14 -10.71 8.32 14.74
CA ALA A 14 -10.43 9.60 15.34
C ALA A 14 -11.70 10.42 15.35
N SER A 15 -11.93 11.12 16.46
CA SER A 15 -13.00 12.10 16.56
C SER A 15 -12.42 13.41 17.06
N CYS A 16 -12.81 14.51 16.45
CA CYS A 16 -12.49 15.85 16.88
C CYS A 16 -13.77 16.64 17.19
N GLY A 17 -13.66 17.68 18.02
CA GLY A 17 -14.81 18.51 18.39
C GLY A 17 -14.43 19.89 18.88
N GLN A 18 -15.43 20.59 19.43
CA GLN A 18 -15.26 21.93 19.99
C GLN A 18 -14.51 21.96 21.33
N ASP A 19 -14.14 20.80 21.87
CA ASP A 19 -13.38 20.66 23.12
C ASP A 19 -11.86 20.82 22.92
N ASN A 20 -11.43 21.33 21.75
CA ASN A 20 -10.03 21.54 21.33
C ASN A 20 -9.19 20.26 21.42
N LYS A 21 -9.83 19.10 21.39
CA LYS A 21 -9.20 17.80 21.61
C LYS A 21 -9.51 16.87 20.46
N ILE A 22 -8.57 15.97 20.22
CA ILE A 22 -8.78 14.83 19.32
C ILE A 22 -8.73 13.58 20.17
N LYS A 23 -9.76 12.76 20.05
CA LYS A 23 -9.88 11.49 20.76
C LYS A 23 -9.65 10.36 19.77
N LEU A 24 -8.84 9.41 20.17
CA LEU A 24 -8.55 8.20 19.42
C LEU A 24 -9.28 7.03 20.07
N TRP A 25 -9.91 6.23 19.23
CA TRP A 25 -10.70 5.08 19.62
C TRP A 25 -10.26 3.85 18.84
N LEU A 26 -10.30 2.70 19.49
CA LEU A 26 -10.17 1.40 18.88
C LEU A 26 -11.56 0.79 18.77
N ILE A 27 -11.94 0.41 17.57
CA ILE A 27 -13.19 -0.27 17.29
C ILE A 27 -12.84 -1.75 17.10
N LEU A 28 -13.42 -2.61 17.91
CA LEU A 28 -13.32 -4.05 17.77
C LEU A 28 -14.63 -4.58 17.20
N LEU A 29 -14.56 -5.20 16.03
CA LEU A 29 -15.69 -5.92 15.46
C LEU A 29 -15.60 -7.39 15.89
N THR A 30 -16.61 -7.83 16.62
CA THR A 30 -16.80 -9.25 16.91
C THR A 30 -17.86 -9.79 15.96
N ASP A 31 -17.54 -10.90 15.28
CA ASP A 31 -18.28 -11.46 14.15
C ASP A 31 -19.79 -11.71 14.37
N PHE A 32 -20.32 -11.64 15.59
CA PHE A 32 -21.72 -12.00 15.86
C PHE A 32 -22.51 -11.13 16.84
N LEU A 33 -21.92 -10.20 17.63
CA LEU A 33 -22.67 -9.63 18.77
C LEU A 33 -22.34 -8.21 19.22
N GLY A 34 -21.42 -7.48 18.57
CA GLY A 34 -21.26 -6.07 18.91
C GLY A 34 -20.03 -5.38 18.38
N VAL A 35 -20.15 -4.06 18.31
CA VAL A 35 -19.06 -3.12 18.09
C VAL A 35 -18.60 -2.64 19.46
N GLU A 36 -17.40 -3.01 19.88
CA GLU A 36 -16.81 -2.47 21.10
C GLU A 36 -15.94 -1.26 20.76
N LEU A 37 -16.30 -0.09 21.31
CA LEU A 37 -15.53 1.14 21.16
C LEU A 37 -14.68 1.36 22.41
N LYS A 38 -13.38 1.15 22.28
CA LYS A 38 -12.41 1.36 23.37
C LYS A 38 -11.68 2.68 23.19
N TYR A 39 -11.79 3.56 24.18
CA TYR A 39 -11.02 4.80 24.21
C TYR A 39 -9.52 4.47 24.35
N LYS A 40 -8.69 5.03 23.45
CA LYS A 40 -7.24 4.79 23.43
C LYS A 40 -6.50 5.93 24.12
N CYS A 41 -6.63 7.15 23.61
CA CYS A 41 -5.97 8.33 24.15
C CYS A 41 -6.58 9.64 23.60
N THR A 42 -6.17 10.78 24.18
CA THR A 42 -6.48 12.12 23.68
C THR A 42 -5.20 12.83 23.28
N LEU A 43 -5.20 13.37 22.06
CA LEU A 43 -4.17 14.28 21.59
C LEU A 43 -4.53 15.69 22.05
N ASN A 44 -3.66 16.25 22.90
CA ASN A 44 -3.76 17.62 23.41
C ASN A 44 -2.71 18.47 22.70
N GLY A 45 -2.99 19.76 22.50
CA GLY A 45 -2.05 20.69 21.84
C GLY A 45 -2.72 21.70 20.91
N HIS A 46 -4.01 21.53 20.60
CA HIS A 46 -4.76 22.52 19.83
C HIS A 46 -5.21 23.68 20.73
N SER A 47 -4.90 24.89 20.30
CA SER A 47 -5.34 26.12 20.95
C SER A 47 -6.78 26.52 20.58
N ALA A 48 -7.42 25.79 19.66
CA ALA A 48 -8.73 26.13 19.12
C ALA A 48 -9.55 24.87 18.74
N PRO A 49 -10.88 25.02 18.54
CA PRO A 49 -11.79 23.92 18.18
C PRO A 49 -11.35 23.20 16.91
N VAL A 50 -11.24 21.89 16.93
CA VAL A 50 -10.82 21.15 15.72
C VAL A 50 -12.07 20.78 14.91
N LEU A 51 -12.18 21.32 13.70
CA LEU A 51 -13.36 21.10 12.84
C LEU A 51 -13.22 19.87 11.94
N ALA A 52 -11.99 19.50 11.59
CA ALA A 52 -11.73 18.35 10.75
C ALA A 52 -10.49 17.60 11.24
N CYS A 53 -10.57 16.27 11.20
CA CYS A 53 -9.43 15.39 11.35
C CYS A 53 -9.50 14.24 10.35
N ALA A 54 -8.35 13.78 9.85
CA ALA A 54 -8.25 12.66 8.94
C ALA A 54 -6.97 11.87 9.21
N PHE A 55 -7.06 10.54 9.05
CA PHE A 55 -5.89 9.66 9.07
C PHE A 55 -5.21 9.64 7.70
N SER A 56 -3.89 9.48 7.72
CA SER A 56 -3.15 9.01 6.56
C SER A 56 -3.48 7.54 6.27
N TYR A 57 -3.19 7.10 5.05
CA TYR A 57 -3.45 5.72 4.61
C TYR A 57 -2.72 4.66 5.45
N ASP A 58 -1.51 4.97 5.91
CA ASP A 58 -0.72 4.10 6.79
C ASP A 58 -1.19 4.12 8.27
N GLY A 59 -2.16 4.98 8.62
CA GLY A 59 -2.67 5.17 9.97
C GLY A 59 -1.67 5.80 10.95
N GLN A 60 -0.44 6.12 10.53
CA GLN A 60 0.60 6.65 11.41
C GLN A 60 0.46 8.15 11.67
N MET A 61 -0.10 8.88 10.70
CA MET A 61 -0.28 10.32 10.77
C MET A 61 -1.75 10.68 10.90
N LEU A 62 -2.00 11.73 11.66
CA LEU A 62 -3.31 12.33 11.78
C LEU A 62 -3.19 13.83 11.50
N VAL A 63 -3.96 14.30 10.51
CA VAL A 63 -4.13 15.73 10.30
C VAL A 63 -5.31 16.20 11.11
N SER A 64 -5.15 17.38 11.67
CA SER A 64 -6.21 18.09 12.36
C SER A 64 -6.08 19.58 12.14
N GLY A 65 -7.20 20.23 11.85
CA GLY A 65 -7.18 21.62 11.42
C GLY A 65 -8.32 22.44 11.98
N PHE A 66 -7.98 23.68 12.33
CA PHE A 66 -8.93 24.78 12.48
C PHE A 66 -8.43 26.01 11.74
N ILE A 67 -7.75 26.96 12.38
CA ILE A 67 -7.05 28.03 11.67
C ILE A 67 -5.68 27.55 11.17
N ILE A 68 -5.07 26.66 11.94
CA ILE A 68 -3.76 26.08 11.69
C ILE A 68 -3.98 24.58 11.50
N THR A 69 -3.42 24.01 10.44
CA THR A 69 -3.46 22.57 10.18
C THR A 69 -2.21 21.93 10.75
N ASN A 70 -2.39 21.17 11.84
CA ASN A 70 -1.33 20.40 12.47
C ASN A 70 -1.36 18.96 11.93
N ILE A 71 -0.18 18.48 11.56
CA ILE A 71 0.06 17.08 11.24
C ILE A 71 0.70 16.46 12.47
N ILE A 72 0.01 15.51 13.08
CA ILE A 72 0.39 14.91 14.35
C ILE A 72 0.72 13.44 14.08
N LEU A 73 1.82 12.96 14.66
CA LEU A 73 2.13 11.54 14.68
C LEU A 73 1.24 10.86 15.72
N GLN A 74 0.46 9.87 15.31
CA GLN A 74 -0.51 9.21 16.18
C GLN A 74 0.17 8.49 17.36
N SER A 75 1.35 7.91 17.14
CA SER A 75 2.04 7.07 18.12
C SER A 75 2.58 7.85 19.31
N THR A 76 3.09 9.07 19.09
CA THR A 76 3.70 9.92 20.12
C THR A 76 2.82 11.09 20.52
N GLY A 77 1.83 11.45 19.69
CA GLY A 77 1.04 12.68 19.84
C GLY A 77 1.84 13.95 19.56
N ASN A 78 3.06 13.82 19.03
CA ASN A 78 3.89 14.96 18.67
C ASN A 78 3.43 15.59 17.36
N THR A 79 3.37 16.92 17.32
CA THR A 79 3.10 17.67 16.09
C THR A 79 4.35 17.66 15.23
N LEU A 80 4.27 17.06 14.05
CA LEU A 80 5.36 16.96 13.07
C LEU A 80 5.48 18.23 12.24
N HIS A 81 4.34 18.72 11.76
CA HIS A 81 4.27 19.91 10.92
C HIS A 81 3.08 20.77 11.28
N THR A 82 3.30 22.07 11.17
CA THR A 82 2.28 23.09 11.39
C THR A 82 2.15 23.90 10.11
N LEU A 83 1.00 23.78 9.47
CA LEU A 83 0.70 24.40 8.19
C LEU A 83 -0.19 25.63 8.45
N SER A 84 0.32 26.81 8.10
CA SER A 84 -0.29 28.10 8.46
C SER A 84 -0.63 28.99 7.26
N GLN A 85 -0.87 28.41 6.08
CA GLN A 85 -1.19 29.21 4.88
C GLN A 85 -2.64 29.68 4.81
N HIS A 86 -3.58 29.03 5.49
CA HIS A 86 -4.98 29.43 5.44
C HIS A 86 -5.24 30.66 6.30
N THR A 87 -6.02 31.61 5.76
CA THR A 87 -6.35 32.87 6.46
C THR A 87 -7.66 32.78 7.24
N ARG A 88 -8.41 31.69 7.10
CA ARG A 88 -9.65 31.40 7.82
C ARG A 88 -9.71 29.92 8.24
N TYR A 89 -10.82 29.54 8.87
CA TYR A 89 -11.07 28.19 9.36
C TYR A 89 -11.04 27.17 8.22
N VAL A 90 -10.15 26.19 8.36
CA VAL A 90 -10.12 24.91 7.67
C VAL A 90 -11.31 24.09 8.16
N THR A 91 -12.17 23.71 7.22
CA THR A 91 -13.40 22.97 7.49
C THR A 91 -13.32 21.53 7.03
N THR A 92 -12.33 21.20 6.19
CA THR A 92 -12.14 19.85 5.69
C THR A 92 -10.67 19.56 5.42
N CYS A 93 -10.28 18.30 5.62
CA CYS A 93 -8.97 17.77 5.30
C CYS A 93 -9.10 16.35 4.76
N ALA A 94 -8.32 16.01 3.74
CA ALA A 94 -8.31 14.68 3.15
C ALA A 94 -6.90 14.26 2.74
N PHE A 95 -6.47 13.08 3.17
CA PHE A 95 -5.24 12.46 2.71
C PHE A 95 -5.45 11.71 1.40
N ALA A 96 -4.42 11.70 0.55
CA ALA A 96 -4.40 10.80 -0.59
C ALA A 96 -4.11 9.35 -0.13
N PRO A 97 -4.71 8.35 -0.79
CA PRO A 97 -4.59 6.95 -0.39
C PRO A 97 -3.23 6.30 -0.74
N CYS A 98 -2.45 6.88 -1.65
CA CYS A 98 -1.23 6.27 -2.16
C CYS A 98 -0.01 7.19 -2.20
N ARG A 99 -0.17 8.47 -1.84
CA ARG A 99 0.90 9.47 -1.84
C ARG A 99 0.81 10.32 -0.57
N PRO A 100 1.92 10.86 -0.05
CA PRO A 100 1.92 11.79 1.09
C PRO A 100 1.43 13.19 0.66
N LEU A 101 0.23 13.23 0.10
CA LEU A 101 -0.48 14.44 -0.30
C LEU A 101 -1.64 14.65 0.66
N LEU A 102 -1.84 15.90 1.06
CA LEU A 102 -2.97 16.33 1.87
C LEU A 102 -3.66 17.49 1.16
N ALA A 103 -4.98 17.40 1.05
CA ALA A 103 -5.82 18.51 0.64
C ALA A 103 -6.48 19.14 1.88
N THR A 104 -6.43 20.46 2.00
CA THR A 104 -7.14 21.22 3.04
C THR A 104 -8.04 22.27 2.41
N GLY A 105 -9.30 22.29 2.80
CA GLY A 105 -10.28 23.26 2.33
C GLY A 105 -10.64 24.24 3.45
N SER A 106 -10.66 25.54 3.11
CA SER A 106 -10.87 26.62 4.07
C SER A 106 -11.98 27.58 3.66
N MET A 107 -12.55 28.26 4.65
CA MET A 107 -13.53 29.34 4.48
C MET A 107 -12.94 30.61 3.86
N ASP A 108 -11.63 30.66 3.60
CA ASP A 108 -10.99 31.68 2.77
C ASP A 108 -11.26 31.49 1.26
N LYS A 109 -12.07 30.48 0.90
CA LYS A 109 -12.44 30.10 -0.47
C LYS A 109 -11.28 29.48 -1.25
N THR A 110 -10.25 28.99 -0.55
CA THR A 110 -9.11 28.30 -1.15
C THR A 110 -9.06 26.84 -0.73
N VAL A 111 -8.46 26.03 -1.60
CA VAL A 111 -8.05 24.66 -1.30
C VAL A 111 -6.54 24.59 -1.48
N ASN A 112 -5.83 24.23 -0.42
CA ASN A 112 -4.38 24.07 -0.49
C ASN A 112 -4.06 22.58 -0.58
N ILE A 113 -3.16 22.25 -1.51
CA ILE A 113 -2.60 20.92 -1.64
C ILE A 113 -1.19 20.96 -1.08
N TRP A 114 -0.95 20.10 -0.12
CA TRP A 114 0.32 19.98 0.57
C TRP A 114 0.97 18.69 0.12
N GLN A 115 2.20 18.81 -0.36
CA GLN A 115 3.09 17.68 -0.55
C GLN A 115 4.07 17.66 0.60
N PHE A 116 4.08 16.56 1.34
CA PHE A 116 5.12 16.32 2.33
C PHE A 116 6.11 15.37 1.69
N ASP A 117 7.32 15.88 1.45
CA ASP A 117 8.46 14.98 1.36
C ASP A 117 8.73 14.56 2.80
N LEU A 118 8.38 13.33 3.16
CA LEU A 118 8.80 12.71 4.42
C LEU A 118 10.33 12.53 4.38
N LYS A 119 11.07 13.63 4.48
CA LYS A 119 12.44 13.65 5.02
C LYS A 119 12.27 14.11 6.46
N GLN A 120 12.30 13.12 7.34
CA GLN A 120 12.08 13.16 8.80
C GLN A 120 12.41 14.48 9.53
N PRO A 121 11.66 14.84 10.60
CA PRO A 121 12.25 15.53 11.73
C PRO A 121 13.15 14.54 12.49
N CYS A 122 14.44 14.85 12.56
CA CYS A 122 15.45 14.08 13.27
C CYS A 122 15.09 13.93 14.75
N ALA A 123 14.66 12.72 15.14
CA ALA A 123 14.95 12.11 16.44
C ALA A 123 14.57 10.62 16.39
N GLY A 124 15.60 9.78 16.18
CA GLY A 124 15.63 8.37 16.61
C GLY A 124 14.51 7.46 16.11
N ASN A 125 14.63 6.97 14.87
CA ASN A 125 14.44 5.58 14.46
C ASN A 125 14.34 5.54 12.94
N THR A 126 15.47 5.22 12.31
CA THR A 126 15.65 5.16 10.86
C THR A 126 15.22 3.79 10.35
N VAL A 127 13.93 3.65 10.06
CA VAL A 127 13.39 2.74 9.04
C VAL A 127 12.15 3.50 8.58
N GLU A 128 12.16 4.26 7.49
CA GLU A 128 11.81 3.79 6.15
C GLU A 128 12.09 4.94 5.16
N ASN A 129 13.37 5.29 4.91
CA ASN A 129 13.68 6.32 3.92
C ASN A 129 14.91 6.01 3.06
N GLU A 130 15.05 4.75 2.66
CA GLU A 130 16.08 4.33 1.69
C GLU A 130 15.51 3.93 0.31
N PHE A 131 14.19 3.99 0.09
CA PHE A 131 13.64 3.70 -1.24
C PHE A 131 13.62 4.93 -2.15
N LYS A 132 14.80 5.51 -2.40
CA LYS A 132 15.04 6.30 -3.61
C LYS A 132 16.50 6.38 -4.06
N VAL A 133 17.32 5.43 -3.62
CA VAL A 133 18.62 5.13 -4.23
C VAL A 133 18.42 3.81 -4.96
N ALA A 134 18.81 3.73 -6.24
CA ALA A 134 18.74 2.47 -6.98
C ALA A 134 19.51 1.42 -6.17
N VAL A 135 19.00 0.18 -6.06
CA VAL A 135 19.70 -0.88 -5.33
C VAL A 135 21.13 -1.07 -5.88
N GLU A 136 21.35 -0.74 -7.15
CA GLU A 136 22.67 -0.68 -7.80
C GLU A 136 23.65 0.33 -7.16
N ASP A 137 23.16 1.36 -6.47
CA ASP A 137 23.99 2.39 -5.84
C ASP A 137 24.14 2.18 -4.33
N TRP A 138 23.65 1.06 -3.78
CA TRP A 138 23.79 0.74 -2.36
C TRP A 138 25.23 0.45 -1.96
N SER A 139 25.65 1.06 -0.87
CA SER A 139 26.91 0.77 -0.18
C SER A 139 26.80 -0.51 0.68
N GLU A 140 27.94 -1.03 1.14
CA GLU A 140 28.01 -2.18 2.04
C GLU A 140 27.21 -1.97 3.35
N ASP A 141 27.10 -0.72 3.81
CA ASP A 141 26.34 -0.35 5.00
C ASP A 141 24.82 -0.37 4.73
N ASP A 142 24.39 0.04 3.53
CA ASP A 142 22.99 -0.03 3.10
C ASP A 142 22.53 -1.48 2.93
N VAL A 143 23.38 -2.34 2.34
CA VAL A 143 23.15 -3.79 2.26
C VAL A 143 23.04 -4.40 3.66
N SER A 144 23.85 -3.94 4.61
CA SER A 144 23.80 -4.39 6.00
C SER A 144 22.52 -3.97 6.71
N ALA A 145 22.04 -2.75 6.45
CA ALA A 145 20.76 -2.25 6.96
C ALA A 145 19.59 -3.07 6.40
N TRP A 146 19.60 -3.37 5.10
CA TRP A 146 18.62 -4.22 4.46
C TRP A 146 18.61 -5.66 5.04
N LEU A 147 19.78 -6.27 5.24
CA LEU A 147 19.87 -7.59 5.88
C LEU A 147 19.31 -7.60 7.31
N CYS A 148 19.51 -6.50 8.06
CA CYS A 148 18.93 -6.34 9.40
C CYS A 148 17.40 -6.27 9.35
N ALA A 149 16.84 -5.55 8.36
CA ALA A 149 15.41 -5.38 8.18
C ALA A 149 14.68 -6.67 7.73
N GLU A 150 15.36 -7.55 6.98
CA GLU A 150 14.78 -8.80 6.45
C GLU A 150 15.04 -10.04 7.34
N ASP A 151 15.38 -9.84 8.62
CA ASP A 151 15.71 -10.91 9.59
C ASP A 151 16.86 -11.82 9.09
N LEU A 152 17.91 -11.20 8.52
CA LEU A 152 19.13 -11.83 8.01
C LEU A 152 20.40 -11.24 8.66
N ALA A 153 20.28 -10.67 9.86
CA ALA A 153 21.36 -10.00 10.58
C ALA A 153 22.62 -10.88 10.80
N ASP A 154 22.43 -12.19 10.94
CA ASP A 154 23.51 -13.17 11.11
C ASP A 154 24.51 -13.19 9.92
N PHE A 155 24.08 -12.71 8.75
CA PHE A 155 24.89 -12.68 7.53
C PHE A 155 25.63 -11.36 7.32
N ILE A 156 25.37 -10.31 8.12
CA ILE A 156 26.01 -8.99 7.95
C ILE A 156 27.54 -9.12 8.00
N GLY A 157 28.08 -9.88 8.95
CA GLY A 157 29.53 -10.09 9.06
C GLY A 157 30.15 -10.82 7.86
N LEU A 158 29.39 -11.72 7.22
CA LEU A 158 29.82 -12.45 6.02
C LEU A 158 29.78 -11.55 4.77
N PHE A 159 28.72 -10.76 4.62
CA PHE A 159 28.55 -9.83 3.51
C PHE A 159 29.57 -8.68 3.57
N LYS A 160 29.84 -8.13 4.76
CA LYS A 160 30.91 -7.14 4.97
C LYS A 160 32.30 -7.71 4.72
N LYS A 161 32.57 -8.96 5.12
CA LYS A 161 33.88 -9.59 4.88
C LYS A 161 34.18 -9.82 3.40
N ASN A 162 33.14 -9.97 2.59
CA ASN A 162 33.23 -10.19 1.15
C ASN A 162 32.97 -8.91 0.34
N ASN A 163 32.89 -7.73 0.98
CA ASN A 163 32.64 -6.42 0.35
C ASN A 163 31.46 -6.43 -0.64
N ILE A 164 30.33 -7.02 -0.22
CA ILE A 164 29.14 -7.11 -1.07
C ILE A 164 28.38 -5.79 -1.04
N ASP A 165 28.46 -5.05 -2.15
CA ASP A 165 27.68 -3.85 -2.40
C ASP A 165 26.34 -4.19 -3.09
N GLY A 166 25.55 -3.16 -3.41
CA GLY A 166 24.26 -3.33 -4.08
C GLY A 166 24.31 -4.02 -5.45
N LYS A 167 25.38 -3.83 -6.21
CA LYS A 167 25.56 -4.44 -7.54
C LYS A 167 25.91 -5.91 -7.43
N GLU A 168 26.83 -6.23 -6.52
CA GLU A 168 27.21 -7.60 -6.21
C GLU A 168 26.02 -8.36 -5.60
N LEU A 169 25.26 -7.74 -4.68
CA LEU A 169 24.04 -8.31 -4.09
C LEU A 169 23.04 -8.73 -5.17
N LEU A 170 22.85 -7.89 -6.19
CA LEU A 170 21.96 -8.17 -7.31
C LEU A 170 22.53 -9.21 -8.28
N ASN A 171 23.81 -9.52 -8.27
CA ASN A 171 24.43 -10.55 -9.13
C ASN A 171 24.72 -11.88 -8.41
N LEU A 172 24.42 -11.97 -7.10
CA LEU A 172 24.63 -13.20 -6.34
C LEU A 172 23.87 -14.39 -6.92
N THR A 173 24.60 -15.48 -7.15
CA THR A 173 24.05 -16.75 -7.59
C THR A 173 24.11 -17.79 -6.47
N LYS A 174 23.40 -18.91 -6.67
CA LYS A 174 23.44 -20.05 -5.73
C LYS A 174 24.87 -20.58 -5.54
N GLU A 175 25.71 -20.50 -6.56
CA GLU A 175 27.11 -20.95 -6.53
C GLU A 175 28.03 -19.96 -5.81
N SER A 176 27.78 -18.64 -5.95
CA SER A 176 28.49 -17.62 -5.17
C SER A 176 28.21 -17.75 -3.68
N LEU A 177 26.96 -18.02 -3.30
CA LEU A 177 26.58 -18.26 -1.90
C LEU A 177 27.23 -19.52 -1.30
N THR A 178 27.52 -20.54 -2.12
CA THR A 178 28.19 -21.77 -1.66
C THR A 178 29.71 -21.61 -1.59
N ASN A 179 30.30 -20.96 -2.59
CA ASN A 179 31.76 -20.95 -2.77
C ASN A 179 32.42 -19.76 -2.04
N GLU A 180 31.79 -18.60 -2.04
CA GLU A 180 32.37 -17.35 -1.52
C GLU A 180 31.85 -17.01 -0.12
N LEU A 181 30.55 -17.17 0.13
CA LEU A 181 29.93 -16.89 1.43
C LEU A 181 29.92 -18.10 2.37
N LYS A 182 30.27 -19.30 1.89
CA LYS A 182 30.39 -20.56 2.68
C LYS A 182 29.19 -20.85 3.60
N ILE A 183 27.99 -20.43 3.22
CA ILE A 183 26.79 -20.65 4.04
C ILE A 183 26.43 -22.13 3.93
N GLU A 184 26.68 -23.00 4.91
CA GLU A 184 26.51 -24.46 4.72
C GLU A 184 25.03 -24.92 4.63
N SER A 185 24.13 -24.17 5.27
CA SER A 185 22.70 -24.51 5.33
C SER A 185 21.97 -24.18 4.03
N LEU A 186 21.42 -25.22 3.38
CA LEU A 186 20.60 -25.08 2.16
C LEU A 186 19.35 -24.21 2.38
N GLY A 187 18.73 -24.27 3.58
CA GLY A 187 17.54 -23.48 3.90
C GLY A 187 17.83 -21.99 3.99
N LEU A 188 18.98 -21.62 4.58
CA LEU A 188 19.40 -20.23 4.69
C LEU A 188 19.81 -19.64 3.34
N ARG A 189 20.48 -20.44 2.48
CA ARG A 189 20.77 -20.05 1.09
C ARG A 189 19.49 -19.72 0.31
N SER A 190 18.47 -20.57 0.45
CA SER A 190 17.18 -20.37 -0.21
C SER A 190 16.47 -19.11 0.29
N LYS A 191 16.52 -18.84 1.60
CA LYS A 191 15.94 -17.63 2.21
C LYS A 191 16.60 -16.35 1.68
N VAL A 192 17.93 -16.33 1.61
CA VAL A 192 18.69 -15.17 1.09
C VAL A 192 18.36 -14.92 -0.39
N LEU A 193 18.37 -15.96 -1.23
CA LEU A 193 18.01 -15.82 -2.65
C LEU A 193 16.56 -15.34 -2.85
N GLN A 194 15.63 -15.84 -2.05
CA GLN A 194 14.24 -15.39 -2.10
C GLN A 194 14.11 -13.91 -1.76
N LYS A 195 14.82 -13.43 -0.73
CA LYS A 195 14.82 -12.01 -0.34
C LYS A 195 15.49 -11.10 -1.38
N ILE A 196 16.54 -11.56 -2.04
CA ILE A 196 17.15 -10.85 -3.18
C ILE A 196 16.19 -10.79 -4.37
N GLN A 197 15.44 -11.86 -4.63
CA GLN A 197 14.43 -11.89 -5.70
C GLN A 197 13.24 -10.96 -5.38
N GLU A 198 12.81 -10.89 -4.12
CA GLU A 198 11.81 -9.91 -3.66
C GLU A 198 12.31 -8.46 -3.85
N LEU A 199 13.58 -8.18 -3.56
CA LEU A 199 14.21 -6.89 -3.87
C LEU A 199 14.18 -6.57 -5.37
N ARG A 200 14.55 -7.53 -6.23
CA ARG A 200 14.51 -7.36 -7.70
C ARG A 200 13.10 -7.06 -8.19
N MET A 201 12.08 -7.75 -7.68
CA MET A 201 10.68 -7.52 -8.06
C MET A 201 10.18 -6.15 -7.59
N LYS A 202 10.59 -5.69 -6.40
CA LYS A 202 10.35 -4.31 -5.93
C LYS A 202 11.04 -3.28 -6.82
N MET A 203 12.22 -3.58 -7.36
CA MET A 203 12.96 -2.70 -8.26
C MET A 203 12.37 -2.64 -9.68
N ILE A 204 11.80 -3.75 -10.15
CA ILE A 204 11.02 -3.83 -11.41
C ILE A 204 9.68 -3.09 -11.28
N SER A 205 9.19 -2.84 -10.06
CA SER A 205 8.01 -2.00 -9.79
C SER A 205 8.26 -0.47 -9.83
N GLY A 206 9.01 0.00 -10.83
CA GLY A 206 9.01 1.40 -11.31
C GLY A 206 8.39 1.47 -12.72
N PRO A 207 7.60 2.50 -13.04
CA PRO A 207 6.28 2.34 -13.62
C PRO A 207 6.30 1.74 -15.03
N VAL A 208 5.91 0.48 -15.15
CA VAL A 208 5.05 0.11 -16.27
C VAL A 208 3.63 0.06 -15.72
N THR A 209 3.01 1.23 -15.60
CA THR A 209 1.58 1.29 -15.30
C THR A 209 0.85 0.65 -16.46
N ILE A 210 0.36 -0.57 -16.27
CA ILE A 210 -0.61 -1.19 -17.17
C ILE A 210 -1.73 -0.14 -17.34
N PRO A 211 -2.02 0.32 -18.58
CA PRO A 211 -3.13 1.23 -18.80
C PRO A 211 -4.40 0.68 -18.14
N ASP A 212 -5.16 1.53 -17.44
CA ASP A 212 -6.40 1.12 -16.75
C ASP A 212 -7.38 0.39 -17.68
N GLU A 213 -7.31 0.67 -18.99
CA GLU A 213 -8.10 0.02 -20.04
C GLU A 213 -7.76 -1.47 -20.23
N PHE A 214 -6.57 -1.91 -19.82
CA PHE A 214 -6.11 -3.30 -19.91
C PHE A 214 -6.34 -4.07 -18.60
N LEU A 215 -6.75 -3.36 -17.54
CA LEU A 215 -7.03 -3.94 -16.24
C LEU A 215 -8.48 -4.36 -16.12
N CYS A 216 -8.71 -5.51 -15.48
CA CYS A 216 -10.03 -5.88 -15.04
C CYS A 216 -10.53 -4.85 -14.00
N PRO A 217 -11.74 -4.27 -14.17
CA PRO A 217 -12.26 -3.26 -13.24
C PRO A 217 -12.39 -3.75 -11.79
N ILE A 218 -12.52 -5.06 -11.59
CA ILE A 218 -12.73 -5.69 -10.29
C ILE A 218 -11.40 -6.15 -9.67
N THR A 219 -10.64 -6.99 -10.38
CA THR A 219 -9.39 -7.55 -9.83
C THR A 219 -8.19 -6.60 -9.95
N ARG A 220 -8.27 -5.57 -10.80
CA ARG A 220 -7.13 -4.70 -11.16
C ARG A 220 -5.92 -5.48 -11.69
N GLU A 221 -6.14 -6.69 -12.19
CA GLU A 221 -5.16 -7.53 -12.87
C GLU A 221 -5.27 -7.34 -14.39
N LEU A 222 -4.20 -7.64 -15.13
CA LEU A 222 -4.21 -7.61 -16.59
C LEU A 222 -5.27 -8.60 -17.10
N MET A 223 -6.10 -8.16 -18.05
CA MET A 223 -7.13 -9.02 -18.62
C MET A 223 -6.50 -10.16 -19.43
N GLU A 224 -6.55 -11.37 -18.88
CA GLU A 224 -6.15 -12.61 -19.52
C GLU A 224 -7.39 -13.45 -19.89
N ASP A 225 -7.22 -14.37 -20.85
CA ASP A 225 -8.29 -15.28 -21.30
C ASP A 225 -8.01 -16.65 -20.66
N PRO A 226 -8.85 -17.16 -19.74
CA PRO A 226 -10.16 -16.66 -19.29
C PRO A 226 -10.08 -15.61 -18.17
N VAL A 227 -11.08 -14.70 -18.10
CA VAL A 227 -11.16 -13.66 -17.07
C VAL A 227 -11.54 -14.28 -15.71
N ILE A 228 -10.67 -14.10 -14.71
CA ILE A 228 -10.88 -14.56 -13.34
C ILE A 228 -11.48 -13.40 -12.52
N ALA A 229 -12.56 -13.68 -11.78
CA ALA A 229 -13.19 -12.71 -10.90
C ALA A 229 -12.67 -12.82 -9.46
N ALA A 230 -12.91 -11.77 -8.66
CA ALA A 230 -12.41 -11.65 -7.28
C ALA A 230 -12.98 -12.68 -6.30
N ASP A 231 -14.03 -13.42 -6.69
CA ASP A 231 -14.58 -14.55 -5.96
C ASP A 231 -13.84 -15.88 -6.23
N GLY A 232 -12.79 -15.85 -7.06
CA GLY A 232 -12.00 -17.03 -7.44
C GLY A 232 -12.64 -17.88 -8.52
N TYR A 233 -13.78 -17.45 -9.09
CA TYR A 233 -14.42 -18.14 -10.20
C TYR A 233 -13.94 -17.58 -11.55
N SER A 234 -13.58 -18.48 -12.47
CA SER A 234 -13.37 -18.15 -13.87
C SER A 234 -14.74 -17.96 -14.53
N TYR A 235 -15.01 -16.79 -15.13
CA TYR A 235 -16.13 -16.67 -16.06
C TYR A 235 -15.68 -17.25 -17.40
N GLU A 236 -15.60 -18.59 -17.44
CA GLU A 236 -15.32 -19.31 -18.67
C GLU A 236 -16.37 -18.95 -19.71
N ARG A 237 -15.93 -18.83 -20.97
CA ARG A 237 -16.84 -18.61 -22.10
C ARG A 237 -18.01 -19.60 -22.07
N GLU A 238 -17.74 -20.84 -21.69
CA GLU A 238 -18.73 -21.91 -21.55
C GLU A 238 -19.80 -21.60 -20.49
N ALA A 239 -19.44 -20.97 -19.37
CA ALA A 239 -20.39 -20.56 -18.33
C ALA A 239 -21.31 -19.43 -18.83
N MET A 240 -20.78 -18.47 -19.59
CA MET A 240 -21.57 -17.41 -20.22
C MET A 240 -22.50 -17.97 -21.31
N GLU A 241 -22.01 -18.90 -22.12
CA GLU A 241 -22.81 -19.58 -23.14
C GLU A 241 -23.95 -20.41 -22.52
N ASN A 242 -23.68 -21.10 -21.39
CA ASN A 242 -24.70 -21.82 -20.61
C ASN A 242 -25.72 -20.88 -19.94
N TRP A 243 -25.29 -19.71 -19.46
CA TRP A 243 -26.21 -18.70 -18.91
C TRP A 243 -27.13 -18.13 -19.99
N ILE A 244 -26.60 -17.86 -21.19
CA ILE A 244 -27.36 -17.36 -22.33
C ILE A 244 -28.33 -18.42 -22.86
N SER A 245 -27.93 -19.70 -22.88
CA SER A 245 -28.76 -20.80 -23.39
C SER A 245 -29.96 -21.10 -22.48
N THR A 246 -29.88 -20.79 -21.17
CA THR A 246 -30.95 -21.02 -20.18
C THR A 246 -32.12 -20.02 -20.23
N LYS A 247 -32.31 -19.29 -21.34
CA LYS A 247 -33.39 -18.29 -21.58
C LYS A 247 -33.43 -17.11 -20.59
N ARG A 248 -32.40 -16.95 -19.74
CA ARG A 248 -32.28 -15.79 -18.85
C ARG A 248 -31.84 -14.57 -19.67
N ARG A 249 -32.69 -13.55 -19.71
CA ARG A 249 -32.40 -12.28 -20.41
C ARG A 249 -31.78 -11.23 -19.49
N SER A 250 -31.18 -11.62 -18.37
CA SER A 250 -30.51 -10.71 -17.45
C SER A 250 -28.99 -10.90 -17.48
N SER A 251 -28.26 -9.79 -17.35
CA SER A 251 -26.82 -9.77 -17.21
C SER A 251 -26.44 -10.54 -15.93
N PRO A 252 -25.53 -11.53 -16.01
CA PRO A 252 -25.10 -12.28 -14.84
C PRO A 252 -24.38 -11.41 -13.80
N MET A 253 -23.82 -10.27 -14.21
CA MET A 253 -23.05 -9.37 -13.34
C MET A 253 -23.87 -8.19 -12.80
N THR A 254 -24.85 -7.69 -13.57
CA THR A 254 -25.60 -6.47 -13.20
C THR A 254 -27.10 -6.71 -12.99
N ASN A 255 -27.60 -7.91 -13.26
CA ASN A 255 -29.02 -8.27 -13.24
C ASN A 255 -29.93 -7.42 -14.16
N LEU A 256 -29.34 -6.56 -14.99
CA LEU A 256 -30.07 -5.72 -15.96
C LEU A 256 -30.50 -6.52 -17.20
N PRO A 257 -31.61 -6.16 -17.85
CA PRO A 257 -32.06 -6.84 -19.06
C PRO A 257 -31.05 -6.69 -20.21
N LEU A 258 -30.67 -7.81 -20.82
CA LEU A 258 -29.74 -7.87 -21.94
C LEU A 258 -30.46 -7.56 -23.26
N PRO A 259 -30.03 -6.51 -24.00
CA PRO A 259 -30.62 -6.18 -25.30
C PRO A 259 -30.22 -7.15 -26.42
N SER A 260 -29.10 -7.86 -26.25
CA SER A 260 -28.60 -8.88 -27.19
C SER A 260 -27.98 -10.04 -26.43
N LEU A 261 -28.11 -11.24 -26.99
CA LEU A 261 -27.52 -12.48 -26.48
C LEU A 261 -26.28 -12.91 -27.29
N MET A 262 -25.86 -12.08 -28.25
CA MET A 262 -24.66 -12.35 -29.06
C MET A 262 -23.40 -11.95 -28.29
N LEU A 263 -22.55 -12.93 -27.96
CA LEU A 263 -21.22 -12.68 -27.42
C LEU A 263 -20.32 -12.13 -28.53
N THR A 264 -19.91 -10.87 -28.40
CA THR A 264 -18.98 -10.23 -29.33
C THR A 264 -17.61 -10.13 -28.68
N PRO A 265 -16.59 -10.87 -29.15
CA PRO A 265 -15.25 -10.78 -28.58
C PRO A 265 -14.64 -9.42 -28.92
N ASN A 266 -14.09 -8.72 -27.92
CA ASN A 266 -13.38 -7.46 -28.13
C ASN A 266 -11.97 -7.73 -28.70
N ARG A 267 -11.90 -7.99 -30.01
CA ARG A 267 -10.65 -8.30 -30.72
C ARG A 267 -9.64 -7.16 -30.67
N THR A 268 -10.12 -5.91 -30.67
CA THR A 268 -9.29 -4.71 -30.60
C THR A 268 -8.53 -4.66 -29.29
N LEU A 269 -9.23 -4.83 -28.15
CA LEU A 269 -8.63 -4.85 -26.82
C LEU A 269 -7.62 -6.00 -26.67
N LYS A 270 -7.95 -7.18 -27.19
CA LYS A 270 -7.04 -8.33 -27.18
C LYS A 270 -5.74 -8.03 -27.92
N MET A 271 -5.82 -7.45 -29.12
CA MET A 271 -4.62 -7.09 -29.89
C MET A 271 -3.80 -5.98 -29.24
N THR A 272 -4.43 -4.99 -28.59
CA THR A 272 -3.71 -3.92 -27.89
C THR A 272 -2.98 -4.42 -26.66
N ILE A 273 -3.57 -5.35 -25.90
CA ILE A 273 -2.93 -6.00 -24.74
C ILE A 273 -1.74 -6.84 -25.20
N SER A 274 -1.90 -7.67 -26.24
CA SER A 274 -0.79 -8.48 -26.78
C SER A 274 0.37 -7.61 -27.28
N ARG A 275 0.07 -6.54 -28.02
CA ARG A 275 1.11 -5.61 -28.49
C ARG A 275 1.81 -4.89 -27.33
N TRP A 276 1.05 -4.51 -26.30
CA TRP A 276 1.62 -3.91 -25.10
C TRP A 276 2.55 -4.90 -24.37
N LEU A 277 2.14 -6.16 -24.18
CA LEU A 277 2.97 -7.21 -23.61
C LEU A 277 4.27 -7.43 -24.40
N GLU A 278 4.20 -7.46 -25.73
CA GLU A 278 5.38 -7.57 -26.60
C GLU A 278 6.34 -6.36 -26.47
N THR A 279 5.81 -5.16 -26.22
CA THR A 279 6.63 -3.97 -25.97
C THR A 279 7.28 -3.95 -24.59
N GLN A 280 6.75 -4.68 -23.61
CA GLN A 280 7.36 -4.82 -22.28
C GLN A 280 8.39 -5.95 -22.19
N GLN A 281 8.41 -6.87 -23.16
CA GLN A 281 9.35 -8.00 -23.22
C GLN A 281 10.61 -7.72 -24.06
N LYS A 282 10.72 -6.53 -24.67
CA LYS A 282 11.90 -6.07 -25.43
C LYS A 282 12.72 -5.09 -24.61
#